data_AF-A0A370HMZ9-F1
#
_entry.id   AF-A0A370HMZ9-F1
#
_cell.length_a   1.000
_cell.length_b   1.000
_cell.length_c   1.000
_cell.angle_alpha   90.00
_cell.angle_beta   90.00
_cell.angle_gamma   90.00
#
_symmetry.space_group_name_H-M   'P 1'
#
loop_
_entity.id
_entity.type
_entity.pdbx_description
1 polymer ?
#
loop_
_entity_poly.entity_id
_entity_poly.type
_entity_poly.pdbx_seq_one_letter_code
_entity_poly.pdbx_strand_id
1 'polypeptide(L)'
;MTESTAAHDDRREFNSYDDPDAPWNQAVEVGVANWNGDVVAEFRANAGKVSGAYEGTTLLLLTTIGARSGRPHTVPLSPLYRGEVMYLSSFIEEKYPAWWHNIKANPAITVELGEATHTGRGRALEGEEYREFADWVLANNPLLAEFQAKITRPIPLVVLELDDRS
;
A
#
# COMPACT_ATOMS: atom_id res chain seq x y z
N MET A 1 -5.38 8.02 -43.31
CA MET A 1 -6.15 6.81 -42.94
C MET A 1 -5.60 6.33 -41.61
N THR A 2 -6.47 6.38 -40.62
CA THR A 2 -6.31 5.87 -39.25
C THR A 2 -6.20 4.36 -39.26
N GLU A 3 -5.32 3.80 -38.43
CA GLU A 3 -5.61 2.53 -37.76
C GLU A 3 -4.96 2.55 -36.37
N SER A 4 -5.83 2.76 -35.39
CA SER A 4 -5.61 2.44 -33.98
C SER A 4 -5.47 0.93 -33.85
N THR A 5 -4.43 0.48 -33.15
CA THR A 5 -4.44 -0.86 -32.57
C THR A 5 -4.44 -0.71 -31.06
N ALA A 6 -5.53 -1.20 -30.47
CA ALA A 6 -5.87 -1.15 -29.07
C ALA A 6 -4.76 -1.71 -28.17
N ALA A 7 -4.47 -0.99 -27.08
CA ALA A 7 -3.77 -1.54 -25.94
C ALA A 7 -4.67 -2.61 -25.29
N HIS A 8 -4.21 -3.86 -25.30
CA HIS A 8 -4.81 -4.94 -24.52
C HIS A 8 -4.45 -4.68 -23.05
N ASP A 9 -5.45 -4.30 -22.27
CA ASP A 9 -5.39 -4.11 -20.83
C ASP A 9 -5.48 -5.49 -20.15
N ASP A 10 -4.41 -6.26 -20.19
CA ASP A 10 -4.28 -7.49 -19.40
C ASP A 10 -3.77 -7.14 -17.99
N ARG A 11 -4.61 -6.47 -17.20
CA ARG A 11 -4.40 -6.37 -15.74
C ARG A 11 -4.63 -7.75 -15.17
N ARG A 12 -3.56 -8.44 -14.82
CA ARG A 12 -3.67 -9.70 -14.10
C ARG A 12 -4.29 -9.43 -12.72
N GLU A 13 -5.55 -9.81 -12.57
CA GLU A 13 -6.26 -9.72 -11.29
C GLU A 13 -5.79 -10.86 -10.37
N PHE A 14 -4.98 -10.53 -9.37
CA PHE A 14 -4.63 -11.48 -8.31
C PHE A 14 -5.83 -11.60 -7.36
N ASN A 15 -6.55 -12.72 -7.42
CA ASN A 15 -7.85 -12.89 -6.74
C ASN A 15 -7.83 -13.88 -5.56
N SER A 16 -6.65 -14.39 -5.19
CA SER A 16 -6.50 -15.33 -4.07
C SER A 16 -5.28 -15.01 -3.23
N TYR A 17 -5.45 -15.01 -1.90
CA TYR A 17 -4.33 -14.84 -0.99
C TYR A 17 -3.40 -16.06 -0.98
N ASP A 18 -3.85 -17.24 -1.38
CA ASP A 18 -3.02 -18.47 -1.40
C ASP A 18 -2.37 -18.70 -2.78
N ASP A 19 -2.46 -17.72 -3.70
CA ASP A 19 -1.79 -17.78 -5.00
C ASP A 19 -0.27 -17.73 -4.80
N PRO A 20 0.48 -18.82 -5.07
CA PRO A 20 1.92 -18.87 -4.83
C PRO A 20 2.70 -17.87 -5.68
N ASP A 21 2.11 -17.39 -6.77
CA ASP A 21 2.70 -16.39 -7.66
C ASP A 21 2.27 -14.96 -7.31
N ALA A 22 1.41 -14.78 -6.30
CA ALA A 22 1.02 -13.45 -5.86
C ALA A 22 2.23 -12.68 -5.28
N PRO A 23 2.30 -11.36 -5.51
CA PRO A 23 3.41 -10.51 -5.05
C PRO A 23 3.73 -10.63 -3.56
N TRP A 24 2.72 -10.94 -2.73
CA TRP A 24 2.83 -11.06 -1.27
C TRP A 24 3.18 -12.48 -0.78
N ASN A 25 3.16 -13.49 -1.66
CA ASN A 25 3.49 -14.89 -1.34
C ASN A 25 4.83 -15.35 -1.90
N GLN A 26 5.43 -14.60 -2.82
CA GLN A 26 6.75 -14.91 -3.32
C GLN A 26 7.79 -14.64 -2.23
N ALA A 27 8.31 -15.72 -1.64
CA ALA A 27 9.45 -15.68 -0.74
C ALA A 27 10.71 -15.28 -1.54
N VAL A 28 10.96 -13.98 -1.67
CA VAL A 28 12.21 -13.49 -2.23
C VAL A 28 13.28 -13.61 -1.16
N GLU A 29 14.18 -14.59 -1.31
CA GLU A 29 15.38 -14.74 -0.45
C GLU A 29 16.33 -13.55 -0.62
N VAL A 30 16.06 -12.43 0.05
CA VAL A 30 17.04 -11.37 0.29
C VAL A 30 16.64 -10.57 1.54
N GLY A 31 17.61 -10.32 2.42
CA GLY A 31 17.40 -9.77 3.75
C GLY A 31 16.57 -8.47 3.78
N VAL A 32 15.53 -8.47 4.62
CA VAL A 32 14.50 -7.43 4.83
C VAL A 32 15.05 -5.99 5.01
N ALA A 33 16.32 -5.83 5.39
CA ALA A 33 16.94 -4.51 5.56
C ALA A 33 17.38 -3.85 4.24
N ASN A 34 17.69 -4.62 3.19
CA ASN A 34 18.16 -4.08 1.89
C ASN A 34 17.03 -3.99 0.84
N TRP A 35 15.95 -4.76 1.03
CA TRP A 35 14.81 -4.84 0.10
C TRP A 35 14.09 -3.51 -0.15
N ASN A 36 13.79 -2.74 0.90
CA ASN A 36 13.15 -1.42 0.72
C ASN A 36 14.05 -0.46 -0.06
N GLY A 37 15.37 -0.54 0.12
CA GLY A 37 16.33 0.35 -0.55
C GLY A 37 16.32 0.15 -2.06
N ASP A 38 16.38 -1.11 -2.50
CA ASP A 38 16.40 -1.47 -3.91
C ASP A 38 15.06 -1.16 -4.60
N VAL A 39 13.93 -1.49 -3.96
CA VAL A 39 12.59 -1.16 -4.49
C VAL A 39 12.39 0.35 -4.58
N VAL A 40 12.81 1.12 -3.57
CA VAL A 40 12.73 2.59 -3.59
C VAL A 40 13.61 3.17 -4.70
N ALA A 41 14.82 2.64 -4.89
CA ALA A 41 15.72 3.10 -5.93
C ALA A 41 15.15 2.83 -7.33
N GLU A 42 14.62 1.63 -7.55
CA GLU A 42 13.98 1.26 -8.83
C GLU A 42 12.73 2.10 -9.09
N PHE A 43 11.84 2.25 -8.10
CA PHE A 43 10.65 3.08 -8.20
C PHE A 43 11.00 4.50 -8.65
N ARG A 44 11.99 5.13 -8.01
CA ARG A 44 12.42 6.49 -8.34
C ARG A 44 13.13 6.59 -9.69
N ALA A 45 13.86 5.55 -10.09
CA ALA A 45 14.53 5.52 -11.40
C ALA A 45 13.55 5.33 -12.56
N ASN A 46 12.43 4.65 -12.32
CA ASN A 46 11.50 4.20 -13.35
C ASN A 46 10.10 4.84 -13.24
N ALA A 47 10.03 6.09 -12.77
CA ALA A 47 8.79 6.87 -12.74
C ALA A 47 7.63 6.16 -12.00
N GLY A 48 7.95 5.48 -10.91
CA GLY A 48 7.03 4.76 -10.05
C GLY A 48 6.72 3.33 -10.47
N LYS A 49 7.42 2.80 -11.48
CA LYS A 49 7.31 1.40 -11.91
C LYS A 49 8.41 0.56 -11.29
N VAL A 50 8.05 -0.63 -10.81
CA VAL A 50 8.99 -1.60 -10.24
C VAL A 50 8.72 -2.94 -10.90
N SER A 51 9.77 -3.64 -11.31
CA SER A 51 9.71 -4.95 -11.95
C SER A 51 9.50 -6.09 -10.94
N GLY A 52 9.35 -7.33 -11.44
CA GLY A 52 9.17 -8.51 -10.60
C GLY A 52 7.79 -8.54 -9.94
N ALA A 53 7.75 -8.75 -8.62
CA ALA A 53 6.50 -8.85 -7.86
C ALA A 53 5.59 -7.61 -7.99
N TYR A 54 6.12 -6.45 -8.37
CA TYR A 54 5.35 -5.20 -8.49
C TYR A 54 4.96 -4.84 -9.93
N GLU A 55 5.33 -5.68 -10.91
CA GLU A 55 5.10 -5.39 -12.32
C GLU A 55 3.60 -5.27 -12.63
N GLY A 56 3.22 -4.20 -13.31
CA GLY A 56 1.81 -3.91 -13.66
C GLY A 56 0.95 -3.41 -12.49
N THR A 57 1.48 -3.29 -11.27
CA THR A 57 0.75 -2.79 -10.11
C THR A 57 1.02 -1.31 -9.85
N THR A 58 0.02 -0.60 -9.34
CA THR A 58 0.24 0.74 -8.79
C THR A 58 0.92 0.61 -7.44
N LEU A 59 2.09 1.21 -7.31
CA LEU A 59 2.84 1.31 -6.06
C LEU A 59 2.94 2.77 -5.63
N LEU A 60 3.02 3.00 -4.33
CA LEU A 60 3.47 4.27 -3.76
C LEU A 60 4.60 4.03 -2.77
N LEU A 61 5.44 5.04 -2.58
CA LEU A 61 6.35 5.09 -1.45
C LEU A 61 5.74 5.95 -0.37
N LEU A 62 5.50 5.36 0.80
CA LEU A 62 5.01 6.08 1.98
C LEU A 62 6.19 6.39 2.90
N THR A 63 6.46 7.67 3.12
CA THR A 63 7.38 8.15 4.16
C THR A 63 6.60 8.61 5.39
N THR A 64 6.96 8.06 6.55
CA THR A 64 6.41 8.40 7.87
C THR A 64 7.53 8.80 8.84
N ILE A 65 7.19 9.49 9.93
CA ILE A 65 8.16 9.78 11.01
C ILE A 65 8.09 8.70 12.08
N GLY A 66 9.21 8.07 12.37
CA GLY A 66 9.31 6.99 13.36
C GLY A 66 8.86 7.42 14.75
N ALA A 67 7.79 6.82 15.28
CA ALA A 67 7.21 7.22 16.57
C ALA A 67 8.20 7.17 17.74
N ARG A 68 9.17 6.24 17.69
CA ARG A 68 10.23 6.10 18.70
C ARG A 68 11.52 6.83 18.33
N SER A 69 11.85 6.88 17.03
CA SER A 69 13.17 7.32 16.56
C SER A 69 13.20 8.78 16.10
N GLY A 70 12.06 9.38 15.77
CA GLY A 70 11.96 10.69 15.13
C GLY A 70 12.53 10.77 13.71
N ARG A 71 12.97 9.64 13.14
CA ARG A 71 13.60 9.56 11.81
C ARG A 71 12.57 9.24 10.73
N PRO A 72 12.74 9.73 9.48
CA PRO A 72 11.94 9.29 8.35
C PRO A 72 12.10 7.79 8.09
N HIS A 73 10.99 7.11 7.80
CA HIS A 73 10.93 5.71 7.37
C HIS A 73 10.08 5.60 6.10
N THR A 74 10.68 5.11 5.03
CA THR A 74 10.01 4.92 3.73
C THR A 74 9.74 3.44 3.48
N VAL A 75 8.52 3.13 3.06
CA VAL A 75 8.09 1.78 2.70
C VAL A 75 7.31 1.78 1.37
N PRO A 76 7.53 0.81 0.48
CA PRO A 76 6.68 0.60 -0.69
C PRO A 76 5.35 -0.04 -0.27
N LEU A 77 4.23 0.48 -0.77
CA LEU A 77 2.88 -0.03 -0.49
C LEU A 77 1.99 0.10 -1.74
N SER A 78 1.04 -0.82 -1.91
CA SER A 78 -0.01 -0.69 -2.93
C SER A 78 -1.17 0.13 -2.37
N PRO A 79 -1.52 1.30 -2.97
CA PRO A 79 -2.71 2.03 -2.57
C PRO A 79 -3.98 1.29 -2.98
N LEU A 80 -5.00 1.38 -2.13
CA LEU A 80 -6.36 0.93 -2.38
C LEU A 80 -7.30 2.13 -2.38
N TYR A 81 -8.49 1.99 -2.97
CA TYR A 81 -9.41 3.11 -3.18
C TYR A 81 -10.85 2.76 -2.82
N ARG A 82 -11.53 3.67 -2.10
CA ARG A 82 -12.98 3.72 -1.89
C ARG A 82 -13.51 5.00 -2.53
N GLY A 83 -13.86 4.94 -3.82
CA GLY A 83 -14.08 6.16 -4.61
C GLY A 83 -12.80 6.99 -4.66
N GLU A 84 -12.90 8.28 -4.30
CA GLU A 84 -11.74 9.18 -4.22
C GLU A 84 -10.89 8.98 -2.95
N VAL A 85 -11.34 8.15 -1.99
CA VAL A 85 -10.62 7.93 -0.73
C VAL A 85 -9.51 6.91 -0.93
N MET A 86 -8.25 7.37 -0.89
CA MET A 86 -7.08 6.51 -0.89
C MET A 86 -6.87 5.92 0.51
N TYR A 87 -6.62 4.61 0.59
CA TYR A 87 -6.33 3.94 1.86
C TYR A 87 -5.26 2.86 1.72
N LEU A 88 -4.67 2.51 2.86
CA LEU A 88 -3.62 1.51 3.01
C LEU A 88 -4.04 0.44 4.02
N SER A 89 -3.61 -0.79 3.75
CA SER A 89 -3.72 -1.91 4.69
C SER A 89 -2.45 -2.77 4.68
N SER A 90 -2.45 -3.87 5.41
CA SER A 90 -1.29 -4.75 5.56
C SER A 90 -1.69 -6.20 5.71
N PHE A 91 -0.88 -7.08 5.13
CA PHE A 91 -0.97 -8.53 5.24
C PHE A 91 0.01 -9.13 6.27
N ILE A 92 0.56 -8.31 7.19
CA ILE A 92 1.42 -8.83 8.27
C ILE A 92 0.54 -9.54 9.31
N GLU A 93 0.83 -10.81 9.60
CA GLU A 93 0.01 -11.67 10.49
C GLU A 93 0.28 -11.51 11.99
N GLU A 94 1.46 -11.08 12.41
CA GLU A 94 1.82 -11.07 13.84
C GLU A 94 1.57 -9.74 14.57
N LYS A 95 1.66 -8.60 13.85
CA LYS A 95 1.58 -7.25 14.44
C LYS A 95 1.13 -6.20 13.43
N TYR A 96 0.78 -5.02 13.93
CA TYR A 96 0.65 -3.86 13.06
C TYR A 96 2.02 -3.39 12.54
N PRO A 97 2.09 -2.94 11.28
CA PRO A 97 3.32 -2.44 10.69
C PRO A 97 3.77 -1.14 11.37
N ALA A 98 5.08 -0.86 11.29
CA ALA A 98 5.66 0.33 11.89
C ALA A 98 5.04 1.64 11.36
N TRP A 99 4.73 1.70 10.06
CA TRP A 99 4.11 2.87 9.45
C TRP A 99 2.72 3.19 10.02
N TRP A 100 1.94 2.18 10.45
CA TRP A 100 0.66 2.39 11.11
C TRP A 100 0.84 3.06 12.48
N HIS A 101 1.80 2.56 13.27
CA HIS A 101 2.14 3.17 14.56
C HIS A 101 2.73 4.57 14.42
N ASN A 102 3.55 4.79 13.39
CA ASN A 102 4.12 6.08 13.08
C ASN A 102 3.03 7.10 12.76
N ILE A 103 2.08 6.75 11.87
CA ILE A 103 0.96 7.62 11.50
C ILE A 103 0.07 7.94 12.68
N LYS A 104 -0.21 6.96 13.55
CA LYS A 104 -0.98 7.18 14.76
C LYS A 104 -0.31 8.17 15.72
N ALA A 105 1.02 8.20 15.77
CA ALA A 105 1.78 9.13 16.61
C ALA A 105 2.00 10.49 15.94
N ASN A 106 2.21 10.51 14.62
CA ASN A 106 2.39 11.70 13.80
C ASN A 106 1.71 11.50 12.44
N PRO A 107 0.60 12.19 12.15
CA PRO A 107 -0.15 11.99 10.92
C PRO A 107 0.57 12.54 9.67
N ALA A 108 1.64 13.32 9.81
CA ALA A 108 2.34 13.87 8.64
C ALA A 108 3.00 12.76 7.82
N ILE A 109 2.73 12.75 6.52
CA ILE A 109 3.26 11.79 5.56
C ILE A 109 3.78 12.48 4.30
N THR A 110 4.70 11.80 3.61
CA THR A 110 5.04 12.08 2.23
C THR A 110 4.73 10.84 1.40
N VAL A 111 4.13 11.03 0.24
CA VAL A 111 3.76 9.97 -0.69
C VAL A 111 4.43 10.25 -2.03
N GLU A 112 5.26 9.32 -2.51
CA GLU A 112 5.71 9.32 -3.90
C GLU A 112 4.81 8.38 -4.70
N LEU A 113 4.16 8.91 -5.75
CA LEU A 113 3.23 8.17 -6.61
C LEU A 113 3.56 8.52 -8.06
N GLY A 114 4.03 7.53 -8.82
CA GLY A 114 4.61 7.81 -10.14
C GLY A 114 5.85 8.70 -10.02
N GLU A 115 5.88 9.80 -10.76
CA GLU A 115 6.92 10.84 -10.68
C GLU A 115 6.60 11.94 -9.66
N ALA A 116 5.39 11.96 -9.12
CA ALA A 116 4.93 13.02 -8.25
C ALA A 116 5.24 12.71 -6.77
N THR A 117 5.65 13.73 -6.05
CA THR A 117 5.77 13.70 -4.59
C THR A 117 4.71 14.59 -3.98
N HIS A 118 3.93 14.04 -3.06
CA HIS A 118 2.84 14.71 -2.36
C HIS A 118 3.13 14.72 -0.86
N THR A 119 2.84 15.83 -0.19
CA THR A 119 2.67 15.84 1.27
C THR A 119 1.23 15.57 1.61
N GLY A 120 0.98 15.15 2.86
CA GLY A 120 -0.38 14.98 3.32
C GLY A 120 -0.46 14.46 4.73
N ARG A 121 -1.63 13.89 5.04
CA ARG A 121 -1.97 13.34 6.34
C ARG A 121 -2.45 11.90 6.20
N GLY A 122 -1.86 11.02 7.00
CA GLY A 122 -2.36 9.67 7.23
C GLY A 122 -3.25 9.66 8.47
N ARG A 123 -4.33 8.88 8.43
CA ARG A 123 -5.23 8.71 9.57
C ARG A 123 -5.54 7.24 9.79
N ALA A 124 -5.03 6.69 10.89
CA ALA A 124 -5.40 5.35 11.34
C ALA A 124 -6.85 5.35 11.82
N LEU A 125 -7.69 4.55 11.17
CA LEU A 125 -9.10 4.46 11.53
C LEU A 125 -9.27 3.71 12.85
N GLU A 126 -10.14 4.22 13.72
CA GLU A 126 -10.45 3.62 15.02
C GLU A 126 -11.96 3.71 15.32
N GLY A 127 -12.43 2.95 16.31
CA GLY A 127 -13.79 3.09 16.84
C GLY A 127 -14.90 2.76 15.83
N GLU A 128 -15.92 3.61 15.79
CA GLU A 128 -17.08 3.44 14.89
C GLU A 128 -16.72 3.62 13.42
N GLU A 129 -15.88 4.61 13.12
CA GLU A 129 -15.42 4.86 11.76
C GLU A 129 -14.63 3.67 11.20
N TYR A 130 -13.78 3.04 12.03
CA TYR A 130 -13.12 1.80 11.64
C TYR A 130 -14.13 0.71 11.27
N ARG A 131 -15.17 0.51 12.08
CA ARG A 131 -16.15 -0.56 11.85
C ARG A 131 -16.87 -0.36 10.52
N GLU A 132 -17.40 0.84 10.27
CA GLU A 132 -18.08 1.15 9.01
C GLU A 132 -17.15 0.94 7.80
N PHE A 133 -15.91 1.44 7.89
CA PHE A 133 -14.97 1.34 6.79
C PHE A 133 -14.50 -0.12 6.58
N ALA A 134 -14.26 -0.87 7.65
CA ALA A 134 -13.86 -2.27 7.60
C ALA A 134 -14.98 -3.13 7.00
N ASP A 135 -16.24 -2.93 7.38
CA ASP A 135 -17.37 -3.65 6.79
C ASP A 135 -17.42 -3.44 5.27
N TRP A 136 -17.20 -2.21 4.80
CA TRP A 136 -17.09 -1.92 3.37
C TRP A 136 -15.85 -2.60 2.73
N VAL A 137 -14.68 -2.51 3.36
CA VAL A 137 -13.42 -3.09 2.84
C VAL A 137 -13.56 -4.60 2.68
N LEU A 138 -14.03 -5.29 3.70
CA LEU A 138 -14.14 -6.77 3.69
C LEU A 138 -15.22 -7.24 2.70
N ALA A 139 -16.24 -6.41 2.42
CA ALA A 139 -17.22 -6.73 1.39
C ALA A 139 -16.72 -6.51 -0.04
N ASN A 140 -15.73 -5.63 -0.25
CA ASN A 140 -15.28 -5.21 -1.59
C ASN A 140 -13.84 -5.64 -1.94
N ASN A 141 -13.09 -6.19 -0.98
CA ASN A 141 -11.73 -6.68 -1.18
C ASN A 141 -11.60 -8.11 -0.64
N PRO A 142 -11.79 -9.14 -1.50
CA PRO A 142 -11.72 -10.54 -1.09
C PRO A 142 -10.39 -10.93 -0.44
N LEU A 143 -9.26 -10.38 -0.92
CA LEU A 143 -7.94 -10.67 -0.36
C LEU A 143 -7.84 -10.21 1.10
N LEU A 144 -8.30 -8.99 1.41
CA LEU A 144 -8.32 -8.49 2.78
C LEU A 144 -9.35 -9.24 3.65
N ALA A 145 -10.47 -9.70 3.07
CA ALA A 145 -11.45 -10.53 3.75
C ALA A 145 -10.88 -11.90 4.14
N GLU A 146 -10.24 -12.59 3.20
CA GLU A 146 -9.53 -13.84 3.43
C GLU A 146 -8.44 -13.67 4.49
N PHE A 147 -7.65 -12.60 4.39
CA PHE A 147 -6.62 -12.31 5.37
C PHE A 147 -7.18 -12.03 6.77
N GLN A 148 -8.22 -11.20 6.87
CA GLN A 148 -8.90 -10.93 8.15
C GLN A 148 -9.46 -12.20 8.79
N ALA A 149 -9.91 -13.18 8.01
CA ALA A 149 -10.39 -14.46 8.53
C ALA A 149 -9.29 -15.33 9.15
N LYS A 150 -8.02 -15.12 8.77
CA LYS A 150 -6.86 -15.86 9.30
C LYS A 150 -6.28 -15.25 10.57
N ILE A 151 -6.60 -13.98 10.88
CA ILE A 151 -6.08 -13.27 12.05
C ILE A 151 -7.18 -12.89 13.05
N THR A 152 -6.84 -12.84 14.34
CA THR A 152 -7.82 -12.47 15.39
C THR A 152 -7.95 -10.97 15.61
N ARG A 153 -6.92 -10.19 15.22
CA ARG A 153 -6.96 -8.74 15.34
C ARG A 153 -7.62 -8.10 14.11
N PRO A 154 -8.16 -6.89 14.24
CA PRO A 154 -8.63 -6.14 13.07
C PRO A 154 -7.46 -5.84 12.11
N ILE A 155 -7.68 -5.84 10.79
CA ILE A 155 -6.69 -5.40 9.81
C ILE A 155 -6.40 -3.90 10.01
N PRO A 156 -5.14 -3.46 9.88
CA PRO A 156 -4.84 -2.03 9.97
C PRO A 156 -5.44 -1.31 8.76
N LEU A 157 -6.16 -0.22 9.01
CA LEU A 157 -6.72 0.64 7.97
C LEU A 157 -6.24 2.07 8.21
N VAL A 158 -5.61 2.66 7.20
CA VAL A 158 -5.18 4.06 7.22
C VAL A 158 -5.70 4.74 5.97
N VAL A 159 -6.44 5.84 6.14
CA VAL A 159 -6.84 6.72 5.04
C VAL A 159 -5.76 7.77 4.81
N LEU A 160 -5.50 8.10 3.55
CA LEU A 160 -4.56 9.14 3.14
C LEU A 160 -5.32 10.34 2.58
N GLU A 161 -4.99 11.52 3.09
CA GLU A 161 -5.45 12.82 2.61
C GLU A 161 -4.22 13.56 2.08
N LEU A 162 -4.07 13.67 0.76
CA LEU A 162 -2.94 14.37 0.14
C LEU A 162 -3.26 15.86 0.04
N ASP A 163 -2.30 16.71 0.36
CA ASP A 163 -2.42 18.16 0.14
C ASP A 163 -2.47 18.40 -1.38
N ASP A 164 -3.43 19.21 -1.82
CA ASP A 164 -3.91 19.32 -3.21
C ASP A 164 -2.83 19.18 -4.31
N ARG A 165 -3.20 18.42 -5.34
CA ARG A 165 -2.54 18.47 -6.66
C ARG A 165 -2.98 19.77 -7.35
N SER A 166 -2.33 20.89 -7.03
CA SER A 166 -2.45 22.13 -7.83
C SER A 166 -2.07 21.90 -9.28
#